data_AF-A0A059XBP7-F1
#
_entry.id   AF-A0A059XBP7-F1
#
_cell.length_a   1.000
_cell.length_b   1.000
_cell.length_c   1.000
_cell.angle_alpha   90.00
_cell.angle_beta   90.00
_cell.angle_gamma   90.00
#
_symmetry.space_group_name_H-M   'P 1'
#
loop_
_entity.id
_entity.type
_entity.pdbx_description
1 polymer ?
#
loop_
_entity_poly.entity_id
_entity_poly.type
_entity_poly.pdbx_seq_one_letter_code
_entity_poly.pdbx_strand_id
1 'polypeptide(L)'
;MPSMDIDKNGKMDWFFDEWVYGTELPSYKMTYSVTNANGKAVLSGKIEQSGVSDNFVMLVPIYVDYGKGWTYLGTASLYGNKAVEMKGIQLPAEPKKVTLAAMNEVLAEKIEVVKQ
;
A
#
# COMPACT_ATOMS: atom_id res chain seq x y z
N MET A 1 9.26 22.12 -1.11
CA MET A 1 8.46 21.08 -0.43
C MET A 1 7.02 21.58 -0.34
N PRO A 2 6.15 21.29 -1.33
CA PRO A 2 4.78 21.81 -1.34
C PRO A 2 3.73 20.69 -1.34
N SER A 3 3.95 19.61 -0.58
CA SER A 3 3.05 18.44 -0.56
C SER A 3 2.20 18.34 0.71
N MET A 4 2.24 19.34 1.58
CA MET A 4 1.64 19.27 2.93
C MET A 4 0.35 20.09 3.09
N ASP A 5 -0.07 20.81 2.04
CA ASP A 5 -1.25 21.69 2.04
C ASP A 5 -2.18 21.32 0.87
N ILE A 6 -2.87 20.18 1.02
CA ILE A 6 -3.79 19.66 0.01
C ILE A 6 -5.03 20.57 -0.11
N ASP A 7 -5.46 21.18 0.99
CA ASP A 7 -6.67 22.01 1.05
C ASP A 7 -6.40 23.52 0.91
N LYS A 8 -5.13 23.92 0.74
CA LYS A 8 -4.66 25.31 0.52
C LYS A 8 -5.15 26.31 1.57
N ASN A 9 -5.39 25.86 2.79
CA ASN A 9 -5.85 26.71 3.89
C ASN A 9 -4.73 27.01 4.90
N GLY A 10 -3.50 26.53 4.64
CA GLY A 10 -2.35 26.73 5.52
C GLY A 10 -2.44 25.95 6.84
N LYS A 11 -3.41 25.04 6.96
CA LYS A 11 -3.60 24.17 8.12
C LYS A 11 -3.35 22.73 7.75
N MET A 12 -2.83 21.99 8.71
CA MET A 12 -2.57 20.56 8.59
C MET A 12 -3.76 19.76 9.12
N ASP A 13 -5.00 20.23 8.88
CA ASP A 13 -6.22 19.64 9.47
C ASP A 13 -6.46 18.20 8.96
N TRP A 14 -6.06 17.89 7.71
CA TRP A 14 -6.08 16.54 7.15
C TRP A 14 -5.25 15.51 7.93
N PHE A 15 -4.25 15.97 8.70
CA PHE A 15 -3.38 15.11 9.51
C PHE A 15 -3.98 14.81 10.90
N PHE A 16 -4.92 15.62 11.40
CA PHE A 16 -5.43 15.53 12.78
C PHE A 16 -6.82 14.92 12.94
N ASP A 17 -7.64 14.83 11.88
CA ASP A 17 -9.01 14.32 12.02
C ASP A 17 -9.14 12.78 12.07
N GLU A 18 -8.13 11.99 11.69
CA GLU A 18 -8.29 10.51 11.63
C GLU A 18 -7.19 9.66 12.29
N TRP A 19 -6.21 10.26 12.98
CA TRP A 19 -5.09 9.50 13.57
C TRP A 19 -5.33 8.93 14.98
N VAL A 20 -6.54 9.01 15.56
CA VAL A 20 -6.75 8.65 16.99
C VAL A 20 -8.01 7.79 17.31
N TYR A 21 -8.89 7.41 16.37
CA TYR A 21 -10.19 6.81 16.74
C TYR A 21 -10.60 5.50 16.07
N GLY A 22 -9.70 4.51 16.02
CA GLY A 22 -10.12 3.14 15.77
C GLY A 22 -9.26 2.13 16.51
N THR A 23 -9.83 1.42 17.50
CA THR A 23 -9.33 0.12 17.98
C THR A 23 -9.52 -0.98 16.93
N GLU A 24 -9.66 -0.58 15.67
CA GLU A 24 -10.02 -1.44 14.56
C GLU A 24 -8.77 -2.17 14.10
N LEU A 25 -8.93 -3.44 13.79
CA LEU A 25 -7.84 -4.33 13.46
C LEU A 25 -7.99 -4.74 11.99
N PRO A 26 -7.41 -3.96 11.05
CA PRO A 26 -7.64 -4.19 9.63
C PRO A 26 -6.99 -5.48 9.14
N SER A 27 -7.59 -6.07 8.12
CA SER A 27 -7.02 -7.16 7.34
C SER A 27 -6.70 -6.71 5.92
N TYR A 28 -5.50 -7.03 5.45
CA TYR A 28 -5.00 -6.68 4.12
C TYR A 28 -4.78 -7.89 3.25
N LYS A 29 -5.23 -7.83 2.00
CA LYS A 29 -4.92 -8.83 0.97
C LYS A 29 -4.36 -8.18 -0.28
N MET A 30 -3.17 -8.62 -0.69
CA MET A 30 -2.59 -8.24 -1.98
C MET A 30 -2.60 -9.42 -2.94
N THR A 31 -3.19 -9.24 -4.11
CA THR A 31 -3.04 -10.15 -5.26
C THR A 31 -2.29 -9.43 -6.37
N TYR A 32 -1.19 -9.98 -6.85
CA TYR A 32 -0.37 -9.31 -7.86
C TYR A 32 0.21 -10.27 -8.90
N SER A 33 0.60 -9.71 -10.03
CA SER A 33 1.37 -10.38 -11.07
C SER A 33 2.54 -9.50 -11.50
N VAL A 34 3.60 -10.15 -12.00
CA VAL A 34 4.71 -9.46 -12.64
C VAL A 34 4.82 -10.01 -14.05
N THR A 35 4.69 -9.13 -15.04
CA THR A 35 4.88 -9.49 -16.45
C THR A 35 6.14 -8.84 -16.98
N ASN A 36 6.69 -9.39 -18.07
CA ASN A 36 7.79 -8.77 -18.79
C ASN A 36 7.25 -8.07 -20.03
N ALA A 37 7.39 -6.75 -20.09
CA ALA A 37 7.00 -5.93 -21.24
C ALA A 37 8.21 -5.13 -21.72
N ASN A 38 8.65 -5.37 -22.95
CA ASN A 38 9.80 -4.69 -23.57
C ASN A 38 11.09 -4.77 -22.73
N GLY A 39 11.35 -5.93 -22.12
CA GLY A 39 12.53 -6.15 -21.29
C GLY A 39 12.44 -5.51 -19.89
N LYS A 40 11.29 -4.95 -19.52
CA LYS A 40 11.02 -4.38 -18.20
C LYS A 40 10.04 -5.24 -17.43
N ALA A 41 10.32 -5.47 -16.15
CA ALA A 41 9.35 -6.08 -15.26
C ALA A 41 8.25 -5.06 -14.93
N VAL A 42 6.99 -5.47 -15.05
CA VAL A 42 5.80 -4.64 -14.81
C VAL A 42 4.95 -5.31 -13.75
N LEU A 43 4.82 -4.66 -12.61
CA LEU A 43 3.97 -5.09 -11.50
C LEU A 43 2.56 -4.53 -11.68
N SER A 44 1.57 -5.42 -11.63
CA SER A 44 0.16 -5.04 -11.51
C SER A 44 -0.51 -5.88 -10.43
N GLY A 45 -1.57 -5.38 -9.82
CA GLY A 45 -2.23 -6.08 -8.74
C GLY A 45 -3.34 -5.27 -8.10
N LYS A 46 -3.86 -5.81 -7.01
CA LYS A 46 -4.94 -5.24 -6.22
C LYS A 46 -4.62 -5.42 -4.74
N ILE A 47 -4.89 -4.40 -3.95
CA ILE A 47 -4.79 -4.43 -2.49
C ILE A 47 -6.19 -4.19 -1.92
N GLU A 48 -6.66 -5.06 -1.05
CA GLU A 48 -7.96 -4.99 -0.39
C GLU A 48 -7.77 -4.73 1.10
N GLN A 49 -8.51 -3.76 1.64
CA GLN A 49 -8.67 -3.53 3.08
C GLN A 49 -10.04 -4.08 3.51
N SER A 50 -10.08 -4.70 4.69
CA SER A 50 -11.30 -5.27 5.27
C SER A 50 -11.27 -5.22 6.79
N GLY A 51 -12.43 -5.38 7.44
CA GLY A 51 -12.55 -5.43 8.90
C GLY A 51 -12.55 -4.07 9.57
N VAL A 52 -12.87 -3.01 8.82
CA VAL A 52 -12.89 -1.62 9.33
C VAL A 52 -14.15 -0.86 8.90
N SER A 53 -14.39 0.30 9.51
CA SER A 53 -15.46 1.23 9.14
C SER A 53 -15.22 1.91 7.79
N ASP A 54 -16.26 2.51 7.20
CA ASP A 54 -16.17 3.16 5.88
C ASP A 54 -15.27 4.41 5.85
N ASN A 55 -15.07 5.06 7.00
CA ASN A 55 -14.19 6.22 7.15
C ASN A 55 -12.78 5.84 7.60
N PHE A 56 -12.49 4.57 7.87
CA PHE A 56 -11.13 4.19 8.26
C PHE A 56 -10.14 4.38 7.11
N VAL A 57 -9.07 5.13 7.35
CA VAL A 57 -8.02 5.36 6.35
C VAL A 57 -6.69 4.79 6.82
N MET A 58 -6.01 4.06 5.94
CA MET A 58 -4.65 3.61 6.20
C MET A 58 -3.73 3.81 5.02
N LEU A 59 -2.51 4.25 5.34
CA LEU A 59 -1.39 4.29 4.42
C LEU A 59 -0.58 3.01 4.59
N VAL A 60 -0.68 2.09 3.64
CA VAL A 60 -0.01 0.78 3.70
C VAL A 60 1.20 0.78 2.77
N PRO A 61 2.44 0.72 3.31
CA PRO A 61 3.66 0.63 2.51
C PRO A 61 3.73 -0.66 1.68
N ILE A 62 4.24 -0.54 0.46
CA ILE A 62 4.50 -1.64 -0.45
C ILE A 62 6.02 -1.77 -0.63
N TYR A 63 6.51 -3.00 -0.55
CA TYR A 63 7.92 -3.33 -0.70
C TYR A 63 8.15 -4.38 -1.78
N VAL A 64 9.32 -4.32 -2.39
CA VAL A 64 9.83 -5.29 -3.35
C VAL A 64 11.18 -5.79 -2.88
N ASP A 65 11.46 -7.07 -3.05
CA ASP A 65 12.79 -7.66 -2.79
C ASP A 65 13.33 -8.28 -4.08
N TYR A 66 14.49 -7.80 -4.50
CA TYR A 66 15.25 -8.31 -5.67
C TYR A 66 16.28 -9.38 -5.28
N GLY A 67 16.25 -9.88 -4.05
CA GLY A 67 17.20 -10.81 -3.46
C GLY A 67 18.33 -10.14 -2.67
N LYS A 68 18.19 -8.85 -2.33
CA LYS A 68 19.16 -8.08 -1.52
C LYS A 68 18.51 -7.47 -0.28
N GLY A 69 17.23 -7.77 -0.03
CA GLY A 69 16.44 -7.15 1.01
C GLY A 69 15.33 -6.27 0.45
N TRP A 70 14.46 -5.82 1.35
CA TRP A 70 13.29 -5.02 1.02
C TRP A 70 13.67 -3.62 0.55
N THR A 71 13.12 -3.22 -0.59
CA THR A 71 13.16 -1.88 -1.15
C THR A 71 11.76 -1.30 -1.13
N TYR A 72 11.61 -0.11 -0.57
CA TYR A 72 10.32 0.60 -0.57
C TYR A 72 9.92 0.96 -2.00
N LEU A 73 8.70 0.57 -2.39
CA LEU A 73 8.15 0.83 -3.72
C LEU A 73 7.21 2.03 -3.72
N GLY A 74 6.45 2.22 -2.63
CA GLY A 74 5.41 3.23 -2.52
C GLY A 74 4.42 2.90 -1.42
N THR A 75 3.33 3.67 -1.36
CA THR A 75 2.28 3.50 -0.35
C THR A 75 0.93 3.44 -1.02
N ALA A 76 0.08 2.49 -0.60
CA ALA A 76 -1.33 2.46 -0.97
C ALA A 76 -2.14 3.23 0.07
N SER A 77 -2.96 4.18 -0.37
CA SER A 77 -3.96 4.85 0.47
C SER A 77 -5.28 4.10 0.38
N LEU A 78 -5.65 3.41 1.46
CA LEU A 78 -6.84 2.57 1.56
C LEU A 78 -7.91 3.27 2.39
N TYR A 79 -9.17 3.24 1.93
CA TYR A 79 -10.32 3.89 2.55
C TYR A 79 -11.42 2.86 2.77
N GLY A 80 -11.79 2.64 4.03
CA GLY A 80 -12.76 1.65 4.46
C GLY A 80 -12.51 0.25 3.91
N ASN A 81 -13.58 -0.53 3.74
CA ASN A 81 -13.49 -1.89 3.21
C ASN A 81 -13.43 -1.90 1.67
N LYS A 82 -12.42 -1.25 1.09
CA LYS A 82 -12.28 -1.10 -0.37
C LYS A 82 -10.96 -1.66 -0.89
N ALA A 83 -10.93 -1.78 -2.22
CA ALA A 83 -9.76 -2.20 -2.97
C ALA A 83 -9.12 -1.03 -3.72
N VAL A 84 -7.79 -1.05 -3.83
CA VAL A 84 -7.02 -0.17 -4.71
C VAL A 84 -6.25 -1.01 -5.73
N GLU A 85 -6.27 -0.56 -6.97
CA GLU A 85 -5.58 -1.19 -8.09
C GLU A 85 -4.17 -0.60 -8.26
N MET A 86 -3.19 -1.48 -8.40
CA MET A 86 -1.83 -1.17 -8.82
C MET A 86 -1.71 -1.54 -10.30
N LYS A 87 -1.55 -0.57 -11.20
CA LYS A 87 -1.50 -0.84 -12.64
C LYS A 87 -0.20 -0.37 -13.24
N GLY A 88 0.54 -1.30 -13.85
CA GLY A 88 1.63 -0.95 -14.75
C GLY A 88 2.88 -0.36 -14.09
N ILE A 89 3.18 -0.73 -12.85
CA ILE A 89 4.34 -0.20 -12.13
C ILE A 89 5.61 -0.82 -12.73
N GLN A 90 6.43 0.00 -13.40
CA GLN A 90 7.70 -0.45 -13.95
C GLN A 90 8.71 -0.68 -12.82
N LEU A 91 9.31 -1.87 -12.80
CA LEU A 91 10.36 -2.24 -11.86
C LEU A 91 11.73 -2.29 -12.57
N PRO A 92 12.82 -1.94 -11.87
CA PRO A 92 14.17 -1.98 -12.42
C PRO A 92 14.65 -3.40 -12.79
N ALA A 93 14.08 -4.43 -12.16
CA ALA A 93 14.32 -5.83 -12.44
C ALA A 93 13.11 -6.67 -12.03
N GLU A 94 13.10 -7.97 -12.35
CA GLU A 94 12.07 -8.87 -11.84
C GLU A 94 12.25 -9.10 -10.33
N PRO A 95 11.24 -8.80 -9.49
CA PRO A 95 11.33 -9.00 -8.05
C PRO A 95 11.18 -10.49 -7.70
N LYS A 96 11.91 -10.92 -6.67
CA LYS A 96 11.71 -12.25 -6.07
C LYS A 96 10.44 -12.28 -5.23
N LYS A 97 10.16 -11.18 -4.53
CA LYS A 97 8.98 -11.02 -3.67
C LYS A 97 8.45 -9.60 -3.76
N VAL A 98 7.15 -9.47 -3.58
CA VAL A 98 6.44 -8.21 -3.30
C VAL A 98 5.68 -8.44 -2.00
N THR A 99 5.62 -7.45 -1.11
CA THR A 99 4.86 -7.54 0.14
C THR A 99 4.29 -6.19 0.54
N LEU A 100 3.35 -6.22 1.49
CA LEU A 100 2.91 -5.05 2.24
C LEU A 100 3.64 -5.01 3.58
N ALA A 101 3.84 -3.80 4.11
CA ALA A 101 4.33 -3.53 5.46
C ALA A 101 5.49 -4.43 5.92
N ALA A 102 6.59 -4.44 5.13
CA ALA A 102 7.71 -5.36 5.35
C ALA A 102 8.43 -5.17 6.68
N MET A 103 8.28 -3.99 7.31
CA MET A 103 8.89 -3.66 8.60
C MET A 103 7.86 -3.61 9.74
N ASN A 104 6.66 -4.18 9.53
CA ASN A 104 5.55 -4.16 10.48
C ASN A 104 5.10 -2.71 10.83
N GLU A 105 5.07 -1.84 9.82
CA GLU A 105 4.74 -0.42 9.96
C GLU A 105 3.25 -0.18 10.23
N VAL A 106 2.40 -1.17 9.94
CA VAL A 106 0.96 -1.09 10.12
C VAL A 106 0.49 -2.22 11.03
N LEU A 107 -0.39 -1.88 11.98
CA LEU A 107 -1.09 -2.87 12.77
C LEU A 107 -2.15 -3.55 11.88
N ALA A 108 -2.15 -4.88 11.86
CA ALA A 108 -3.12 -5.65 11.09
C ALA A 108 -3.45 -6.96 11.82
N GLU A 109 -4.69 -7.43 11.66
CA GLU A 109 -5.08 -8.79 12.05
C GLU A 109 -4.36 -9.80 11.16
N LYS A 110 -4.36 -9.51 9.86
CA LYS A 110 -3.80 -10.39 8.83
C LYS A 110 -3.27 -9.59 7.65
N ILE A 111 -2.12 -10.01 7.13
CA ILE A 111 -1.61 -9.59 5.84
C ILE A 111 -1.41 -10.83 4.99
N GLU A 112 -2.14 -10.91 3.87
CA GLU A 112 -2.06 -12.01 2.92
C GLU A 112 -1.51 -11.48 1.58
N VAL A 113 -0.51 -12.17 1.03
CA VAL A 113 0.11 -11.79 -0.23
C VAL A 113 0.13 -12.98 -1.18
N VAL A 114 -0.51 -12.83 -2.33
CA VAL A 114 -0.68 -13.86 -3.34
C VAL A 114 -0.11 -13.38 -4.68
N LYS A 115 0.88 -14.11 -5.20
CA LYS A 115 1.36 -13.93 -6.57
C LYS A 115 0.52 -14.82 -7.50
N GLN A 116 -0.01 -14.22 -8.57
CA GLN A 116 -0.68 -14.92 -9.67
C GLN A 116 0.33 -15.51 -10.65
#